data_AF-A0A930U228-F1
#
_entry.id   AF-A0A930U228-F1
#
_cell.length_a   1.000
_cell.length_b   1.000
_cell.length_c   1.000
_cell.angle_alpha   90.00
_cell.angle_beta   90.00
_cell.angle_gamma   90.00
#
_symmetry.space_group_name_H-M   'P 1'
#
loop_
_entity.id
_entity.type
_entity.pdbx_description
1 polymer ?
#
loop_
_entity_poly.entity_id
_entity_poly.type
_entity_poly.pdbx_seq_one_letter_code
_entity_poly.pdbx_strand_id
1 'polypeptide(L)'
;MATSPGNSRTQAPRIQLSSRPRTFADVVSRSAPNDYYQVRFQQRTSFDLTLSGLQANANVELQRRNGSRITRSARPGRQDERINLNLNPGIYYIRVYRGQGNTRYRLRMSANVDRAGDSRGQARAIIASDRLRTFRDYVGPSDRNDFYRFTLDEAREINLRLSNLQANADLRLLDNRGRLLEASTQAGTRNERITTELEAGTYYLRVTPRGNTQTRYALTVQANPLLTQTLTQEWISQIGTAANDYAYGIVVDSQNRVYVAGTTGGNLAGTSAGGQDAFIAAFNAGGGLLDIDQVGTSRRDIFSGLAIDANDNLYAVGTWNLGTPSLNPIFPGSGDVVLADYRTINGELVSQDQDTLDIRTLDSAADVTVDANGTVLLAGAAVQASLPLTSDTFVASYTNGGNLQQRSGDFDDISRQAAATSIAVDAAGNIYVAGITNAQLDINNPGNPYSNSDAFIAKYSANGTQLWFNTLDSGGTDTARRLAVDRAGNVYAVGHTEGSLPGQTSAGDTDAWIVKYDTNGNQQWLNQFGTSSLDEAQAIALDAAGNVYVTGETEGSLFGSHQGGSDAWIVKYSSSGREIASLQTGTAADEETYGITVGANGHVYVVGQTQGVLGASNAGNYDVWVGNYSLT
;
A
#
# COMPACT_ATOMS: atom_id res chain seq x y z
N MET A 1 24.90 -9.93 -57.74
CA MET A 1 26.31 -9.49 -57.83
C MET A 1 26.70 -8.88 -56.49
N ALA A 2 27.80 -9.31 -55.88
CA ALA A 2 28.30 -8.69 -54.66
C ALA A 2 28.75 -7.26 -55.01
N THR A 3 28.21 -6.25 -54.31
CA THR A 3 28.66 -4.86 -54.44
C THR A 3 30.08 -4.73 -53.90
N SER A 4 31.06 -4.54 -54.78
CA SER A 4 32.45 -4.26 -54.41
C SER A 4 32.56 -2.89 -53.71
N PRO A 5 33.36 -2.76 -52.64
CA PRO A 5 33.68 -1.48 -52.00
C PRO A 5 34.41 -0.52 -52.94
N GLY A 6 34.34 0.77 -52.60
CA GLY A 6 35.15 1.80 -53.26
C GLY A 6 36.47 2.03 -52.51
N ASN A 7 37.55 2.34 -53.21
CA ASN A 7 38.84 2.66 -52.58
C ASN A 7 38.88 4.05 -51.92
N SER A 8 37.84 4.86 -52.14
CA SER A 8 37.67 6.19 -51.57
C SER A 8 36.20 6.47 -51.25
N ARG A 9 35.94 7.54 -50.48
CA ARG A 9 34.57 7.94 -50.11
C ARG A 9 33.70 8.31 -51.31
N THR A 10 34.27 8.86 -52.38
CA THR A 10 33.51 9.22 -53.59
C THR A 10 33.13 8.00 -54.43
N GLN A 11 33.86 6.89 -54.26
CA GLN A 11 33.63 5.61 -54.95
C GLN A 11 32.80 4.63 -54.11
N ALA A 12 32.43 4.99 -52.88
CA ALA A 12 31.75 4.09 -51.96
C ALA A 12 30.36 3.69 -52.50
N PRO A 13 30.07 2.38 -52.69
CA PRO A 13 28.74 1.94 -53.08
C PRO A 13 27.72 2.27 -51.99
N ARG A 14 26.52 2.64 -52.41
CA ARG A 14 25.38 2.86 -51.52
C ARG A 14 24.77 1.52 -51.13
N ILE A 15 24.79 1.24 -49.83
CA ILE A 15 24.24 0.03 -49.25
C ILE A 15 22.92 0.37 -48.56
N GLN A 16 21.85 -0.30 -49.01
CA GLN A 16 20.58 -0.34 -48.29
C GLN A 16 20.65 -1.47 -47.26
N LEU A 17 20.43 -1.11 -46.00
CA LEU A 17 20.41 -2.03 -44.87
C LEU A 17 19.00 -2.16 -44.33
N SER A 18 18.77 -3.30 -43.68
CA SER A 18 17.53 -3.63 -42.99
C SER A 18 17.87 -4.41 -41.72
N SER A 19 16.84 -4.84 -41.00
CA SER A 19 16.98 -5.71 -39.84
C SER A 19 17.63 -7.06 -40.16
N ARG A 20 17.53 -7.51 -41.42
CA ARG A 20 18.21 -8.72 -41.88
C ARG A 20 19.68 -8.38 -42.20
N PRO A 21 20.64 -9.00 -41.50
CA PRO A 21 22.06 -8.70 -41.71
C PRO A 21 22.52 -9.08 -43.12
N ARG A 22 23.30 -8.19 -43.72
CA ARG A 22 23.95 -8.40 -45.02
C ARG A 22 25.45 -8.57 -44.82
N THR A 23 26.05 -9.50 -45.54
CA THR A 23 27.49 -9.76 -45.50
C THR A 23 28.15 -9.34 -46.80
N PHE A 24 29.25 -8.62 -46.69
CA PHE A 24 30.13 -8.18 -47.76
C PHE A 24 31.52 -8.78 -47.50
N ALA A 25 32.26 -9.11 -48.54
CA ALA A 25 33.61 -9.67 -48.39
C ALA A 25 34.53 -9.04 -49.42
N ASP A 26 35.72 -8.63 -48.97
CA ASP A 26 36.77 -8.12 -49.83
C ASP A 26 38.15 -8.24 -49.14
N VAL A 27 39.16 -7.56 -49.68
CA VAL A 27 40.56 -7.60 -49.26
C VAL A 27 41.11 -6.20 -49.10
N VAL A 28 41.60 -5.87 -47.92
CA VAL A 28 42.46 -4.70 -47.73
C VAL A 28 43.93 -5.11 -47.82
N SER A 29 44.72 -4.36 -48.58
CA SER A 29 46.11 -4.69 -48.91
C SER A 29 47.01 -3.46 -48.94
N ARG A 30 48.32 -3.63 -49.15
CA ARG A 30 49.25 -2.49 -49.30
C ARG A 30 48.89 -1.57 -50.48
N SER A 31 48.44 -2.13 -51.60
CA SER A 31 48.08 -1.38 -52.81
C SER A 31 46.66 -0.80 -52.76
N ALA A 32 45.78 -1.38 -51.95
CA ALA A 32 44.42 -0.88 -51.70
C ALA A 32 44.15 -0.92 -50.17
N PRO A 33 44.62 0.08 -49.41
CA PRO A 33 44.60 0.03 -47.96
C PRO A 33 43.24 0.36 -47.34
N ASN A 34 42.26 0.80 -48.12
CA ASN A 34 40.95 1.25 -47.63
C ASN A 34 39.83 0.78 -48.54
N ASP A 35 38.78 0.28 -47.91
CA ASP A 35 37.50 -0.02 -48.53
C ASP A 35 36.43 0.85 -47.87
N TYR A 36 35.62 1.51 -48.70
CA TYR A 36 34.54 2.37 -48.26
C TYR A 36 33.18 1.84 -48.69
N TYR A 37 32.21 1.93 -47.79
CA TYR A 37 30.79 1.68 -48.03
C TYR A 37 29.99 2.90 -47.56
N GLN A 38 28.91 3.24 -48.25
CA GLN A 38 28.02 4.34 -47.89
C GLN A 38 26.67 3.80 -47.42
N VAL A 39 26.15 4.28 -46.29
CA VAL A 39 24.77 4.02 -45.84
C VAL A 39 24.02 5.34 -45.65
N ARG A 40 22.70 5.31 -45.83
CA ARG A 40 21.81 6.46 -45.60
C ARG A 40 20.64 6.02 -44.74
N PHE A 41 20.41 6.74 -43.65
CA PHE A 41 19.27 6.54 -42.77
C PHE A 41 18.34 7.75 -42.84
N GLN A 42 17.04 7.52 -43.01
CA GLN A 42 16.02 8.56 -43.03
C GLN A 42 15.43 8.81 -41.64
N GLN A 43 15.59 7.86 -40.73
CA GLN A 43 15.10 7.90 -39.36
C GLN A 43 16.25 7.51 -38.43
N ARG A 44 16.08 7.73 -37.12
CA ARG A 44 17.00 7.21 -36.13
C ARG A 44 17.09 5.69 -36.30
N THR A 45 18.31 5.16 -36.26
CA THR A 45 18.58 3.79 -36.69
C THR A 45 19.63 3.17 -35.80
N SER A 46 19.30 2.03 -35.21
CA SER A 46 20.25 1.15 -34.56
C SER A 46 21.08 0.42 -35.60
N PHE A 47 22.40 0.65 -35.59
CA PHE A 47 23.33 0.18 -36.59
C PHE A 47 24.35 -0.77 -35.99
N ASP A 48 24.33 -2.01 -36.48
CA ASP A 48 25.27 -3.07 -36.12
C ASP A 48 26.24 -3.34 -37.24
N LEU A 49 27.52 -3.45 -36.88
CA LEU A 49 28.59 -3.82 -37.78
C LEU A 49 29.55 -4.80 -37.09
N THR A 50 29.90 -5.87 -37.80
CA THR A 50 30.98 -6.79 -37.41
C THR A 50 31.91 -7.04 -38.59
N LEU A 51 33.20 -6.79 -38.40
CA LEU A 51 34.27 -7.19 -39.31
C LEU A 51 34.90 -8.47 -38.78
N SER A 52 34.94 -9.52 -39.59
CA SER A 52 35.37 -10.86 -39.17
C SER A 52 36.12 -11.58 -40.28
N GLY A 53 36.61 -12.79 -39.99
CA GLY A 53 37.30 -13.63 -40.99
C GLY A 53 38.67 -13.09 -41.39
N LEU A 54 39.31 -12.32 -40.50
CA LEU A 54 40.59 -11.67 -40.72
C LEU A 54 41.76 -12.68 -40.74
N GLN A 55 42.60 -12.59 -41.76
CA GLN A 55 43.85 -13.35 -41.90
C GLN A 55 45.08 -12.54 -41.43
N ALA A 56 44.95 -11.22 -41.38
CA ALA A 56 45.88 -10.28 -40.78
C ALA A 56 45.09 -9.09 -40.20
N ASN A 57 45.74 -8.13 -39.55
CA ASN A 57 45.01 -7.04 -38.88
C ASN A 57 44.36 -6.08 -39.89
N ALA A 58 43.04 -5.90 -39.74
CA ALA A 58 42.27 -4.82 -40.32
C ALA A 58 41.31 -4.25 -39.29
N ASN A 59 41.04 -2.96 -39.43
CA ASN A 59 40.24 -2.18 -38.51
C ASN A 59 39.02 -1.63 -39.24
N VAL A 60 38.03 -1.14 -38.48
CA VAL A 60 36.86 -0.48 -39.05
C VAL A 60 36.57 0.85 -38.36
N GLU A 61 36.19 1.84 -39.16
CA GLU A 61 35.87 3.19 -38.72
C GLU A 61 34.53 3.63 -39.34
N LEU A 62 33.68 4.26 -38.53
CA LEU A 62 32.44 4.86 -38.98
C LEU A 62 32.60 6.38 -39.03
N GLN A 63 32.22 7.00 -40.15
CA GLN A 63 32.44 8.42 -40.43
C GLN A 63 31.14 9.13 -40.83
N ARG A 64 31.05 10.43 -40.51
CA ARG A 64 29.98 11.34 -40.96
C ARG A 64 30.16 11.73 -42.42
N ARG A 65 29.14 12.36 -43.02
CA ARG A 65 29.21 12.92 -44.39
C ARG A 65 30.34 13.93 -44.60
N ASN A 66 30.73 14.69 -43.58
CA ASN A 66 31.86 15.63 -43.66
C ASN A 66 33.25 14.95 -43.49
N GLY A 67 33.29 13.64 -43.21
CA GLY A 67 34.53 12.87 -43.04
C GLY A 67 35.04 12.77 -41.61
N SER A 68 34.39 13.43 -40.64
CA SER A 68 34.78 13.24 -39.25
C SER A 68 34.44 11.83 -38.76
N ARG A 69 35.36 11.22 -37.99
CA ARG A 69 35.12 9.93 -37.34
C ARG A 69 34.04 10.07 -36.28
N ILE A 70 33.07 9.16 -36.29
CA ILE A 70 32.13 8.93 -35.19
C ILE A 70 32.77 7.99 -34.18
N THR A 71 33.20 6.81 -34.63
CA THR A 71 33.87 5.82 -33.80
C THR A 71 34.73 4.87 -34.65
N ARG A 72 35.58 4.07 -33.99
CA ARG A 72 36.38 3.02 -34.62
C ARG A 72 36.50 1.80 -33.71
N SER A 73 36.71 0.64 -34.31
CA SER A 73 37.16 -0.57 -33.62
C SER A 73 38.48 -1.00 -34.28
N ALA A 74 39.50 -1.19 -33.45
CA ALA A 74 40.87 -1.49 -33.89
C ALA A 74 41.57 -2.46 -32.93
N ARG A 75 40.99 -3.63 -32.75
CA ARG A 75 41.55 -4.71 -31.94
C ARG A 75 42.77 -5.32 -32.64
N PRO A 76 43.79 -5.75 -31.88
CA PRO A 76 45.01 -6.27 -32.48
C PRO A 76 44.80 -7.65 -33.14
N GLY A 77 45.70 -7.99 -34.07
CA GLY A 77 45.75 -9.32 -34.68
C GLY A 77 44.55 -9.64 -35.58
N ARG A 78 43.93 -10.80 -35.36
CA ARG A 78 42.82 -11.35 -36.18
C ARG A 78 41.47 -11.31 -35.47
N GLN A 79 41.36 -10.49 -34.42
CA GLN A 79 40.12 -10.40 -33.64
C GLN A 79 39.02 -9.71 -34.44
N ASP A 80 37.77 -10.09 -34.19
CA ASP A 80 36.62 -9.42 -34.81
C ASP A 80 36.53 -7.96 -34.33
N GLU A 81 36.32 -7.05 -35.28
CA GLU A 81 35.98 -5.67 -34.98
C GLU A 81 34.48 -5.48 -34.92
N ARG A 82 34.00 -4.67 -33.98
CA ARG A 82 32.58 -4.43 -33.79
C ARG A 82 32.30 -2.96 -33.58
N ILE A 83 31.37 -2.42 -34.35
CA ILE A 83 30.82 -1.09 -34.14
C ILE A 83 29.33 -1.26 -33.90
N ASN A 84 28.86 -0.69 -32.80
CA ASN A 84 27.47 -0.77 -32.42
C ASN A 84 26.99 0.55 -31.83
N LEU A 85 26.01 1.20 -32.48
CA LEU A 85 25.44 2.47 -32.01
C LEU A 85 24.13 2.84 -32.72
N ASN A 86 23.36 3.71 -32.07
CA ASN A 86 22.24 4.41 -32.66
C ASN A 86 22.71 5.66 -33.43
N LEU A 87 22.21 5.82 -34.66
CA LEU A 87 22.58 6.88 -35.58
C LEU A 87 21.37 7.75 -35.91
N ASN A 88 21.52 9.06 -35.81
CA ASN A 88 20.53 10.01 -36.30
C ASN A 88 20.37 9.92 -37.83
N PRO A 89 19.27 10.44 -38.41
CA PRO A 89 19.11 10.54 -39.86
C PRO A 89 20.32 11.20 -40.51
N GLY A 90 20.82 10.60 -41.59
CA GLY A 90 22.04 11.09 -42.21
C GLY A 90 22.68 10.12 -43.19
N ILE A 91 23.81 10.57 -43.74
CA ILE A 91 24.68 9.79 -44.61
C ILE A 91 25.95 9.47 -43.84
N TYR A 92 26.31 8.19 -43.82
CA TYR A 92 27.48 7.67 -43.12
C TYR A 92 28.37 6.87 -44.06
N TYR A 93 29.66 6.84 -43.75
CA TYR A 93 30.65 6.05 -44.45
C TYR A 93 31.29 5.07 -43.49
N ILE A 94 31.33 3.80 -43.90
CA ILE A 94 32.09 2.75 -43.23
C ILE A 94 33.41 2.62 -43.96
N ARG A 95 34.52 2.74 -43.24
CA ARG A 95 35.87 2.52 -43.76
C ARG A 95 36.42 1.26 -43.11
N VAL A 96 36.64 0.21 -43.90
CA VAL A 96 37.51 -0.90 -43.51
C VAL A 96 38.90 -0.53 -43.97
N TYR A 97 39.89 -0.56 -43.07
CA TYR A 97 41.25 -0.17 -43.42
C TYR A 97 42.28 -1.13 -42.86
N ARG A 98 43.34 -1.28 -43.64
CA ARG A 98 44.45 -2.17 -43.32
C ARG A 98 45.16 -1.71 -42.03
N GLY A 99 45.36 -2.63 -41.10
CA GLY A 99 46.27 -2.46 -39.98
C GLY A 99 47.65 -2.99 -40.32
N GLN A 100 47.86 -4.29 -40.17
CA GLN A 100 49.12 -4.98 -40.46
C GLN A 100 48.88 -6.24 -41.30
N GLY A 101 49.64 -6.39 -42.39
CA GLY A 101 49.48 -7.47 -43.36
C GLY A 101 48.35 -7.23 -44.36
N ASN A 102 48.30 -8.03 -45.42
CA ASN A 102 47.15 -8.04 -46.33
C ASN A 102 46.12 -9.01 -45.75
N THR A 103 44.84 -8.66 -45.78
CA THR A 103 43.81 -9.53 -45.21
C THR A 103 42.53 -9.49 -46.00
N ARG A 104 41.96 -10.68 -46.22
CA ARG A 104 40.54 -10.80 -46.56
C ARG A 104 39.70 -10.50 -45.33
N TYR A 105 38.47 -10.06 -45.54
CA TYR A 105 37.51 -9.83 -44.46
C TYR A 105 36.09 -10.20 -44.88
N ARG A 106 35.23 -10.34 -43.87
CA ARG A 106 33.77 -10.38 -44.00
C ARG A 106 33.17 -9.28 -43.13
N LEU A 107 32.54 -8.31 -43.76
CA LEU A 107 31.82 -7.20 -43.14
C LEU A 107 30.33 -7.53 -43.09
N ARG A 108 29.79 -7.78 -41.90
CA ARG A 108 28.37 -8.04 -41.68
C ARG A 108 27.72 -6.79 -41.09
N MET A 109 26.66 -6.29 -41.72
CA MET A 109 25.95 -5.07 -41.30
C MET A 109 24.43 -5.29 -41.24
N SER A 110 23.78 -4.72 -40.24
CA SER A 110 22.31 -4.60 -40.14
C SER A 110 21.91 -3.24 -39.61
N ALA A 111 20.66 -2.86 -39.87
CA ALA A 111 20.10 -1.59 -39.46
C ALA A 111 18.62 -1.75 -39.09
N ASN A 112 18.26 -1.34 -37.88
CA ASN A 112 16.88 -1.33 -37.41
C ASN A 112 16.44 0.13 -37.23
N VAL A 113 15.30 0.50 -37.78
CA VAL A 113 14.69 1.78 -37.44
C VAL A 113 14.34 1.74 -35.98
N ASP A 114 14.85 2.73 -35.26
CA ASP A 114 14.64 2.94 -33.84
C ASP A 114 13.65 4.09 -33.71
N ARG A 115 12.45 3.75 -33.23
CA ARG A 115 11.30 4.66 -33.16
C ARG A 115 11.13 5.23 -31.76
N ALA A 116 11.70 4.56 -30.76
CA ALA A 116 11.85 5.03 -29.40
C ALA A 116 13.07 5.97 -29.29
N GLY A 117 13.33 6.51 -28.10
CA GLY A 117 14.55 7.30 -27.84
C GLY A 117 15.42 6.66 -26.78
N ASP A 118 16.73 6.89 -26.80
CA ASP A 118 17.65 6.27 -25.80
C ASP A 118 17.71 6.98 -24.45
N SER A 119 17.00 8.09 -24.33
CA SER A 119 17.01 8.93 -23.14
C SER A 119 15.66 9.59 -22.93
N ARG A 120 15.39 10.04 -21.70
CA ARG A 120 14.16 10.78 -21.38
C ARG A 120 13.96 12.02 -22.27
N GLY A 121 15.05 12.75 -22.57
CA GLY A 121 15.00 13.92 -23.46
C GLY A 121 14.69 13.59 -24.93
N GLN A 122 14.88 12.34 -25.34
CA GLN A 122 14.60 11.85 -26.70
C GLN A 122 13.40 10.91 -26.75
N ALA A 123 12.71 10.72 -25.62
CA ALA A 123 11.65 9.74 -25.48
C ALA A 123 10.55 9.96 -26.52
N ARG A 124 10.08 8.87 -27.12
CA ARG A 124 8.98 8.93 -28.07
C ARG A 124 7.70 9.32 -27.34
N ALA A 125 7.11 10.45 -27.71
CA ALA A 125 5.80 10.85 -27.21
C ALA A 125 4.74 9.86 -27.71
N ILE A 126 3.92 9.37 -26.77
CA ILE A 126 2.79 8.48 -27.03
C ILE A 126 1.55 9.02 -26.32
N ILE A 127 0.38 8.60 -26.82
CA ILE A 127 -0.91 8.90 -26.18
C ILE A 127 -1.29 7.69 -25.35
N ALA A 128 -1.51 7.91 -24.06
CA ALA A 128 -2.14 6.96 -23.16
C ALA A 128 -3.61 7.39 -23.01
N SER A 129 -4.53 6.49 -23.34
CA SER A 129 -5.99 6.71 -23.33
C SER A 129 -6.70 5.41 -23.02
N ASP A 130 -8.01 5.46 -22.80
CA ASP A 130 -8.91 4.31 -22.63
C ASP A 130 -8.83 3.31 -23.81
N ARG A 131 -8.42 3.78 -25.00
CA ARG A 131 -8.12 2.93 -26.16
C ARG A 131 -6.73 2.31 -26.07
N LEU A 132 -6.68 0.98 -26.10
CA LEU A 132 -5.43 0.20 -26.22
C LEU A 132 -4.63 0.61 -27.46
N ARG A 133 -3.38 1.06 -27.25
CA ARG A 133 -2.42 1.37 -28.32
C ARG A 133 -1.27 0.36 -28.31
N THR A 134 -0.64 0.14 -29.47
CA THR A 134 0.53 -0.75 -29.60
C THR A 134 1.69 -0.06 -30.29
N PHE A 135 2.86 -0.06 -29.65
CA PHE A 135 4.11 0.45 -30.17
C PHE A 135 5.09 -0.71 -30.35
N ARG A 136 5.74 -0.78 -31.51
CA ARG A 136 6.68 -1.85 -31.84
C ARG A 136 8.05 -1.26 -32.03
N ASP A 137 9.04 -1.90 -31.42
CA ASP A 137 10.45 -1.55 -31.57
C ASP A 137 11.38 -2.74 -31.28
N TYR A 138 12.67 -2.46 -31.07
CA TYR A 138 13.70 -3.43 -30.81
C TYR A 138 14.67 -2.92 -29.73
N VAL A 139 15.01 -3.80 -28.77
CA VAL A 139 16.13 -3.56 -27.86
C VAL A 139 17.21 -4.62 -28.04
N GLY A 140 18.47 -4.24 -27.79
CA GLY A 140 19.61 -5.14 -27.84
C GLY A 140 20.92 -4.47 -27.44
N PRO A 141 22.08 -5.11 -27.71
CA PRO A 141 23.39 -4.51 -27.42
C PRO A 141 23.63 -3.17 -28.15
N SER A 142 22.90 -2.96 -29.24
CA SER A 142 22.93 -1.77 -30.09
C SER A 142 22.01 -0.66 -29.69
N ASP A 143 20.90 -1.07 -29.07
CA ASP A 143 19.77 -0.25 -28.74
C ASP A 143 19.33 -0.62 -27.34
N ARG A 144 20.06 -0.11 -26.36
CA ARG A 144 19.94 -0.61 -24.99
C ARG A 144 18.73 -0.06 -24.27
N ASN A 145 18.15 1.03 -24.75
CA ASN A 145 17.11 1.75 -24.04
C ASN A 145 16.10 2.29 -25.02
N ASP A 146 14.85 1.91 -24.80
CA ASP A 146 13.75 2.51 -25.53
C ASP A 146 12.89 3.28 -24.54
N PHE A 147 12.95 4.60 -24.63
CA PHE A 147 12.14 5.51 -23.84
C PHE A 147 10.89 5.97 -24.61
N TYR A 148 9.77 5.89 -23.91
CA TYR A 148 8.49 6.49 -24.28
C TYR A 148 8.09 7.51 -23.24
N ARG A 149 7.32 8.52 -23.64
CA ARG A 149 6.76 9.54 -22.74
C ARG A 149 5.27 9.69 -22.98
N PHE A 150 4.48 9.72 -21.92
CA PHE A 150 3.06 10.08 -21.97
C PHE A 150 2.74 11.07 -20.85
N THR A 151 1.60 11.74 -21.00
CA THR A 151 1.08 12.70 -20.03
C THR A 151 -0.37 12.33 -19.74
N LEU A 152 -0.76 12.39 -18.47
CA LEU A 152 -2.12 12.23 -17.99
C LEU A 152 -2.63 13.60 -17.52
N ASP A 153 -3.84 13.92 -17.90
CA ASP A 153 -4.56 15.14 -17.51
C ASP A 153 -5.28 15.01 -16.17
N GLU A 154 -5.67 13.80 -15.83
CA GLU A 154 -6.27 13.40 -14.56
C GLU A 154 -5.73 12.04 -14.13
N ALA A 155 -6.08 11.59 -12.93
CA ALA A 155 -5.70 10.29 -12.43
C ALA A 155 -6.30 9.16 -13.30
N ARG A 156 -5.50 8.13 -13.62
CA ARG A 156 -5.89 7.01 -14.49
C ARG A 156 -5.28 5.70 -14.00
N GLU A 157 -5.94 4.59 -14.28
CA GLU A 157 -5.31 3.27 -14.20
C GLU A 157 -4.54 2.98 -15.49
N ILE A 158 -3.22 2.80 -15.37
CA ILE A 158 -2.31 2.54 -16.48
C ILE A 158 -2.04 1.04 -16.60
N ASN A 159 -2.43 0.48 -17.74
CA ASN A 159 -2.20 -0.92 -18.11
C ASN A 159 -1.14 -1.01 -19.21
N LEU A 160 0.02 -1.55 -18.85
CA LEU A 160 1.16 -1.73 -19.74
C LEU A 160 1.45 -3.21 -19.94
N ARG A 161 1.80 -3.57 -21.18
CA ARG A 161 2.30 -4.92 -21.46
C ARG A 161 3.36 -4.91 -22.54
N LEU A 162 4.50 -5.53 -22.23
CA LEU A 162 5.56 -5.81 -23.20
C LEU A 162 5.42 -7.26 -23.68
N SER A 163 5.33 -7.45 -24.98
CA SER A 163 5.04 -8.76 -25.57
C SER A 163 5.82 -9.01 -26.86
N ASN A 164 5.65 -10.21 -27.44
CA ASN A 164 6.38 -10.69 -28.62
C ASN A 164 7.90 -10.71 -28.44
N LEU A 165 8.33 -10.99 -27.20
CA LEU A 165 9.74 -11.13 -26.86
C LEU A 165 10.30 -12.44 -27.43
N GLN A 166 11.47 -12.35 -28.04
CA GLN A 166 12.30 -13.44 -28.55
C GLN A 166 13.49 -13.72 -27.63
N ALA A 167 13.80 -12.77 -26.75
CA ALA A 167 14.75 -12.87 -25.66
C ALA A 167 14.35 -11.91 -24.54
N ASN A 168 15.00 -12.01 -23.39
CA ASN A 168 14.64 -11.27 -22.19
C ASN A 168 14.84 -9.75 -22.33
N ALA A 169 13.78 -9.00 -22.04
CA ALA A 169 13.76 -7.56 -21.90
C ALA A 169 12.73 -7.15 -20.84
N ASP A 170 13.13 -6.20 -19.98
CA ASP A 170 12.29 -5.69 -18.90
C ASP A 170 11.49 -4.46 -19.33
N LEU A 171 10.43 -4.16 -18.58
CA LEU A 171 9.67 -2.93 -18.65
C LEU A 171 9.75 -2.17 -17.33
N ARG A 172 10.02 -0.86 -17.39
CA ARG A 172 10.01 0.04 -16.23
C ARG A 172 9.14 1.26 -16.48
N LEU A 173 8.39 1.66 -15.48
CA LEU A 173 7.63 2.90 -15.39
C LEU A 173 8.37 3.87 -14.46
N LEU A 174 8.56 5.10 -14.92
CA LEU A 174 9.34 6.13 -14.23
C LEU A 174 8.54 7.43 -14.12
N ASP A 175 8.80 8.19 -13.07
CA ASP A 175 8.26 9.54 -12.89
C ASP A 175 8.94 10.59 -13.80
N ASN A 176 8.51 11.85 -13.69
CA ASN A 176 9.08 12.96 -14.47
C ASN A 176 10.57 13.24 -14.16
N ARG A 177 11.06 12.88 -12.98
CA ARG A 177 12.46 13.01 -12.52
C ARG A 177 13.31 11.81 -12.92
N GLY A 178 12.69 10.72 -13.39
CA GLY A 178 13.33 9.48 -13.78
C GLY A 178 13.51 8.48 -12.62
N ARG A 179 12.85 8.71 -11.48
CA ARG A 179 12.77 7.71 -10.40
C ARG A 179 11.89 6.55 -10.85
N LEU A 180 12.24 5.35 -10.40
CA LEU A 180 11.45 4.15 -10.66
C LEU A 180 10.15 4.22 -9.85
N LEU A 181 9.03 4.06 -10.53
CA LEU A 181 7.72 3.85 -9.90
C LEU A 181 7.42 2.36 -9.86
N GLU A 182 7.56 1.67 -11.00
CA GLU A 182 7.28 0.24 -11.07
C GLU A 182 8.12 -0.45 -12.14
N ALA A 183 8.38 -1.74 -11.96
CA ALA A 183 9.11 -2.56 -12.91
C ALA A 183 8.52 -3.96 -13.03
N SER A 184 8.55 -4.49 -14.23
CA SER A 184 8.26 -5.89 -14.52
C SER A 184 9.49 -6.47 -15.23
N THR A 185 10.03 -7.55 -14.64
CA THR A 185 11.34 -8.11 -15.00
C THR A 185 11.33 -9.64 -15.15
N GLN A 186 10.24 -10.17 -15.69
CA GLN A 186 10.04 -11.60 -15.87
C GLN A 186 11.16 -12.21 -16.71
N ALA A 187 11.61 -13.41 -16.32
CA ALA A 187 12.71 -14.04 -17.03
C ALA A 187 12.28 -14.57 -18.42
N GLY A 188 13.20 -14.54 -19.38
CA GLY A 188 13.05 -15.22 -20.67
C GLY A 188 12.16 -14.46 -21.66
N THR A 189 11.15 -15.12 -22.24
CA THR A 189 10.24 -14.52 -23.24
C THR A 189 8.83 -14.30 -22.72
N ARG A 190 8.65 -14.33 -21.39
CA ARG A 190 7.36 -14.03 -20.76
C ARG A 190 7.00 -12.57 -21.01
N ASN A 191 5.71 -12.27 -20.99
CA ASN A 191 5.28 -10.88 -21.16
C ASN A 191 5.54 -10.12 -19.87
N GLU A 192 6.07 -8.90 -20.00
CA GLU A 192 6.11 -7.95 -18.89
C GLU A 192 4.75 -7.28 -18.76
N ARG A 193 4.32 -7.02 -17.53
CA ARG A 193 3.05 -6.35 -17.21
C ARG A 193 3.21 -5.43 -16.03
N ILE A 194 2.64 -4.23 -16.14
CA ILE A 194 2.52 -3.23 -15.08
C ILE A 194 1.07 -2.73 -15.13
N THR A 195 0.37 -2.80 -14.01
CA THR A 195 -0.97 -2.22 -13.84
C THR A 195 -0.94 -1.40 -12.57
N THR A 196 -1.13 -0.09 -12.71
CA THR A 196 -0.91 0.85 -11.61
C THR A 196 -1.70 2.13 -11.82
N GLU A 197 -2.08 2.78 -10.73
CA GLU A 197 -2.79 4.05 -10.76
C GLU A 197 -1.77 5.19 -10.76
N LEU A 198 -1.94 6.15 -11.66
CA LEU A 198 -1.08 7.32 -11.75
C LEU A 198 -1.93 8.57 -11.72
N GLU A 199 -1.51 9.52 -10.89
CA GLU A 199 -2.04 10.88 -10.86
C GLU A 199 -1.79 11.64 -12.16
N ALA A 200 -2.41 12.82 -12.28
CA ALA A 200 -2.13 13.74 -13.38
C ALA A 200 -0.63 14.07 -13.41
N GLY A 201 0.01 13.94 -14.57
CA GLY A 201 1.46 14.08 -14.63
C GLY A 201 2.09 13.56 -15.90
N THR A 202 3.41 13.71 -15.99
CA THR A 202 4.21 13.21 -17.11
C THR A 202 5.08 12.04 -16.66
N TYR A 203 5.01 10.94 -17.40
CA TYR A 203 5.65 9.69 -17.05
C TYR A 203 6.48 9.15 -18.21
N TYR A 204 7.44 8.28 -17.89
CA TYR A 204 8.31 7.65 -18.86
C TYR A 204 8.25 6.12 -18.74
N LEU A 205 8.18 5.46 -19.88
CA LEU A 205 8.41 4.02 -19.96
C LEU A 205 9.81 3.76 -20.47
N ARG A 206 10.49 2.77 -19.92
CA ARG A 206 11.79 2.32 -20.39
C ARG A 206 11.77 0.82 -20.62
N VAL A 207 12.05 0.40 -21.85
CA VAL A 207 12.30 -1.02 -22.17
C VAL A 207 13.80 -1.23 -22.25
N THR A 208 14.29 -2.29 -21.61
CA THR A 208 15.74 -2.61 -21.59
C THR A 208 15.99 -4.10 -21.77
N PRO A 209 16.97 -4.52 -22.57
CA PRO A 209 17.33 -5.92 -22.69
C PRO A 209 18.07 -6.40 -21.44
N ARG A 210 17.84 -7.64 -21.02
CA ARG A 210 18.59 -8.26 -19.91
C ARG A 210 19.94 -8.79 -20.39
N GLY A 211 21.03 -8.16 -19.95
CA GLY A 211 22.39 -8.54 -20.33
C GLY A 211 22.72 -8.13 -21.76
N ASN A 212 23.11 -9.11 -22.60
CA ASN A 212 23.43 -8.89 -24.02
C ASN A 212 22.39 -9.54 -24.95
N THR A 213 21.19 -9.81 -24.44
CA THR A 213 20.06 -10.28 -25.26
C THR A 213 19.66 -9.22 -26.29
N GLN A 214 18.95 -9.67 -27.32
CA GLN A 214 18.31 -8.79 -28.28
C GLN A 214 16.92 -9.31 -28.60
N THR A 215 15.95 -8.41 -28.75
CA THR A 215 14.58 -8.80 -29.03
C THR A 215 13.81 -7.67 -29.67
N ARG A 216 12.91 -8.04 -30.59
CA ARG A 216 11.78 -7.17 -30.95
C ARG A 216 10.73 -7.24 -29.87
N TYR A 217 9.89 -6.22 -29.79
CA TYR A 217 8.77 -6.25 -28.87
C TYR A 217 7.55 -5.50 -29.43
N ALA A 218 6.42 -5.73 -28.78
CA ALA A 218 5.22 -4.93 -28.88
C ALA A 218 4.82 -4.45 -27.46
N LEU A 219 4.92 -3.14 -27.24
CA LEU A 219 4.49 -2.46 -26.03
C LEU A 219 3.05 -1.99 -26.22
N THR A 220 2.12 -2.54 -25.45
CA THR A 220 0.76 -2.03 -25.38
C THR A 220 0.58 -1.10 -24.20
N VAL A 221 -0.15 0.00 -24.42
CA VAL A 221 -0.43 1.04 -23.42
C VAL A 221 -1.92 1.36 -23.47
N GLN A 222 -2.55 1.37 -22.30
CA GLN A 222 -3.93 1.78 -22.09
C GLN A 222 -4.01 2.54 -20.75
N ALA A 223 -4.80 3.60 -20.71
CA ALA A 223 -5.05 4.43 -19.53
C ALA A 223 -6.55 4.54 -19.31
N ASN A 224 -7.07 3.77 -18.38
CA ASN A 224 -8.50 3.74 -18.10
C ASN A 224 -8.88 4.87 -17.14
N PRO A 225 -10.03 5.55 -17.34
CA PRO A 225 -10.62 6.37 -16.30
C PRO A 225 -10.79 5.56 -15.02
N LEU A 226 -10.52 6.21 -13.90
CA LEU A 226 -10.81 5.64 -12.60
C LEU A 226 -12.31 5.76 -12.33
N LEU A 227 -12.91 4.72 -11.75
CA LEU A 227 -14.31 4.75 -11.38
C LEU A 227 -14.45 5.55 -10.09
N THR A 228 -15.19 6.66 -10.15
CA THR A 228 -15.73 7.32 -8.97
C THR A 228 -16.91 6.50 -8.44
N GLN A 229 -16.97 6.30 -7.14
CA GLN A 229 -18.09 5.62 -6.49
C GLN A 229 -18.80 6.60 -5.56
N THR A 230 -20.06 6.33 -5.25
CA THR A 230 -20.80 7.10 -4.25
C THR A 230 -21.17 6.19 -3.09
N LEU A 231 -20.83 6.64 -1.87
CA LEU A 231 -21.32 6.01 -0.64
C LEU A 231 -22.79 6.39 -0.44
N THR A 232 -23.65 5.38 -0.35
CA THR A 232 -25.09 5.55 -0.13
C THR A 232 -25.46 4.95 1.21
N GLN A 233 -26.10 5.75 2.07
CA GLN A 233 -26.69 5.25 3.32
C GLN A 233 -27.91 4.39 3.00
N GLU A 234 -27.88 3.12 3.39
CA GLU A 234 -28.99 2.17 3.22
C GLU A 234 -29.95 2.25 4.41
N TRP A 235 -29.40 2.23 5.63
CA TRP A 235 -30.16 2.37 6.86
C TRP A 235 -29.26 2.87 8.01
N ILE A 236 -29.89 3.48 9.01
CA ILE A 236 -29.30 3.76 10.32
C ILE A 236 -30.27 3.24 11.38
N SER A 237 -29.73 2.54 12.38
CA SER A 237 -30.45 2.06 13.55
C SER A 237 -29.85 2.69 14.79
N GLN A 238 -30.70 3.08 15.74
CA GLN A 238 -30.28 3.72 16.98
C GLN A 238 -30.91 2.99 18.17
N ILE A 239 -30.10 2.69 19.19
CA ILE A 239 -30.51 2.03 20.43
C ILE A 239 -29.90 2.78 21.61
N GLY A 240 -30.66 2.91 22.70
CA GLY A 240 -30.22 3.66 23.86
C GLY A 240 -31.24 3.70 24.98
N THR A 241 -30.84 4.29 26.08
CA THR A 241 -31.59 4.44 27.32
C THR A 241 -31.58 5.91 27.73
N ALA A 242 -32.18 6.25 28.88
CA ALA A 242 -32.06 7.61 29.41
C ALA A 242 -30.64 7.93 29.95
N ALA A 243 -29.79 6.92 30.12
CA ALA A 243 -28.40 7.08 30.51
C ALA A 243 -27.51 7.29 29.28
N ASN A 244 -26.19 7.20 29.45
CA ASN A 244 -25.27 7.20 28.33
C ASN A 244 -25.01 5.77 27.87
N ASP A 245 -25.08 5.55 26.57
CA ASP A 245 -24.87 4.29 25.88
C ASP A 245 -23.77 4.49 24.83
N TYR A 246 -22.67 3.74 24.97
CA TYR A 246 -21.46 3.87 24.15
C TYR A 246 -21.19 2.57 23.40
N ALA A 247 -20.65 2.65 22.19
CA ALA A 247 -20.21 1.50 21.40
C ALA A 247 -18.76 1.64 20.97
N TYR A 248 -18.02 0.52 20.93
CA TYR A 248 -16.57 0.52 20.69
C TYR A 248 -16.13 -0.51 19.62
N GLY A 249 -16.87 -1.61 19.48
CA GLY A 249 -16.57 -2.69 18.53
C GLY A 249 -17.73 -3.00 17.60
N ILE A 250 -17.43 -3.34 16.34
CA ILE A 250 -18.40 -3.83 15.36
C ILE A 250 -17.78 -4.95 14.52
N VAL A 251 -18.54 -6.02 14.29
CA VAL A 251 -18.21 -7.07 13.32
C VAL A 251 -19.46 -7.50 12.55
N VAL A 252 -19.24 -8.15 11.40
CA VAL A 252 -20.29 -8.67 10.54
C VAL A 252 -20.00 -10.12 10.19
N ASP A 253 -21.02 -10.97 10.26
CA ASP A 253 -20.88 -12.40 9.99
C ASP A 253 -21.08 -12.77 8.51
N SER A 254 -20.90 -14.04 8.18
CA SER A 254 -21.09 -14.57 6.83
C SER A 254 -22.51 -14.41 6.27
N GLN A 255 -23.51 -14.15 7.13
CA GLN A 255 -24.91 -13.92 6.79
C GLN A 255 -25.26 -12.42 6.71
N ASN A 256 -24.29 -11.53 6.92
CA ASN A 256 -24.45 -10.08 7.03
C ASN A 256 -25.30 -9.63 8.23
N ARG A 257 -25.30 -10.40 9.32
CA ARG A 257 -25.76 -9.93 10.64
C ARG A 257 -24.64 -9.10 11.26
N VAL A 258 -25.02 -8.01 11.91
CA VAL A 258 -24.09 -7.04 12.49
C VAL A 258 -24.11 -7.19 14.00
N TYR A 259 -22.92 -7.25 14.61
CA TYR A 259 -22.74 -7.35 16.05
C TYR A 259 -21.98 -6.14 16.55
N VAL A 260 -22.50 -5.52 17.60
CA VAL A 260 -21.93 -4.32 18.23
C VAL A 260 -21.67 -4.61 19.70
N ALA A 261 -20.53 -4.17 20.21
CA ALA A 261 -20.24 -4.23 21.64
C ALA A 261 -19.94 -2.84 22.21
N GLY A 262 -20.27 -2.69 23.48
CA GLY A 262 -20.18 -1.40 24.15
C GLY A 262 -20.44 -1.45 25.65
N THR A 263 -20.88 -0.32 26.19
CA THR A 263 -21.29 -0.17 27.59
C THR A 263 -22.53 0.73 27.70
N THR A 264 -23.37 0.46 28.70
CA THR A 264 -24.62 1.18 28.96
C THR A 264 -24.72 1.56 30.43
N GLY A 265 -25.15 2.78 30.74
CA GLY A 265 -25.52 3.17 32.10
C GLY A 265 -26.96 2.85 32.47
N GLY A 266 -27.71 2.18 31.59
CA GLY A 266 -29.14 1.97 31.71
C GLY A 266 -29.58 0.52 31.47
N ASN A 267 -30.87 0.35 31.22
CA ASN A 267 -31.49 -0.96 31.05
C ASN A 267 -31.73 -1.25 29.55
N LEU A 268 -30.69 -1.56 28.78
CA LEU A 268 -30.83 -1.89 27.34
C LEU A 268 -31.52 -3.24 27.12
N ALA A 269 -31.19 -4.25 27.91
CA ALA A 269 -31.79 -5.59 27.85
C ALA A 269 -32.21 -6.14 29.22
N GLY A 270 -31.52 -5.71 30.29
CA GLY A 270 -31.71 -6.16 31.66
C GLY A 270 -31.81 -5.02 32.67
N THR A 271 -31.82 -5.36 33.96
CA THR A 271 -31.68 -4.34 35.02
C THR A 271 -30.20 -4.05 35.21
N SER A 272 -29.82 -2.78 35.14
CA SER A 272 -28.42 -2.39 35.34
C SER A 272 -27.92 -2.82 36.72
N ALA A 273 -26.73 -3.41 36.77
CA ALA A 273 -26.14 -3.93 38.00
C ALA A 273 -25.47 -2.83 38.86
N GLY A 274 -25.33 -1.61 38.32
CA GLY A 274 -24.85 -0.43 39.03
C GLY A 274 -24.30 0.66 38.12
N GLY A 275 -22.99 0.64 37.85
CA GLY A 275 -22.29 1.72 37.14
C GLY A 275 -22.64 1.77 35.65
N GLN A 276 -21.73 1.26 34.81
CA GLN A 276 -22.07 0.98 33.41
C GLN A 276 -21.89 -0.52 33.21
N ASP A 277 -22.80 -1.17 32.50
CA ASP A 277 -22.73 -2.59 32.17
C ASP A 277 -22.31 -2.75 30.71
N ALA A 278 -21.54 -3.78 30.40
CA ALA A 278 -21.23 -4.07 29.02
C ALA A 278 -22.40 -4.72 28.31
N PHE A 279 -22.46 -4.54 26.99
CA PHE A 279 -23.48 -5.18 26.18
C PHE A 279 -22.94 -5.66 24.83
N ILE A 280 -23.64 -6.64 24.26
CA ILE A 280 -23.55 -7.01 22.84
C ILE A 280 -24.94 -6.91 22.23
N ALA A 281 -25.07 -6.16 21.14
CA ALA A 281 -26.30 -6.03 20.37
C ALA A 281 -26.13 -6.67 18.99
N ALA A 282 -27.12 -7.45 18.56
CA ALA A 282 -27.16 -8.10 17.26
C ALA A 282 -28.25 -7.48 16.38
N PHE A 283 -27.91 -7.17 15.13
CA PHE A 283 -28.83 -6.63 14.13
C PHE A 283 -28.87 -7.55 12.91
N ASN A 284 -30.04 -7.65 12.28
CA ASN A 284 -30.16 -8.32 11.00
C ASN A 284 -29.60 -7.45 9.86
N ALA A 285 -29.45 -8.03 8.67
CA ALA A 285 -28.91 -7.33 7.49
C ALA A 285 -29.71 -6.08 7.07
N GLY A 286 -30.97 -5.98 7.47
CA GLY A 286 -31.84 -4.82 7.24
C GLY A 286 -31.83 -3.78 8.36
N GLY A 287 -30.94 -3.91 9.34
CA GLY A 287 -30.81 -2.96 10.47
C GLY A 287 -31.78 -3.19 11.62
N GLY A 288 -32.67 -4.20 11.53
CA GLY A 288 -33.57 -4.52 12.64
C GLY A 288 -32.81 -5.19 13.78
N LEU A 289 -32.99 -4.69 15.01
CA LEU A 289 -32.45 -5.32 16.21
C LEU A 289 -33.02 -6.75 16.38
N LEU A 290 -32.14 -7.71 16.60
CA LEU A 290 -32.47 -9.11 16.83
C LEU A 290 -32.43 -9.47 18.32
N ASP A 291 -31.36 -9.07 19.00
CA ASP A 291 -31.12 -9.41 20.40
C ASP A 291 -30.12 -8.43 21.04
N ILE A 292 -30.17 -8.32 22.36
CA ILE A 292 -29.17 -7.60 23.17
C ILE A 292 -28.90 -8.43 24.43
N ASP A 293 -27.62 -8.67 24.70
CA ASP A 293 -27.17 -9.20 25.98
C ASP A 293 -26.46 -8.10 26.77
N GLN A 294 -26.79 -7.95 28.05
CA GLN A 294 -26.23 -6.94 28.95
C GLN A 294 -25.69 -7.62 30.21
N VAL A 295 -24.41 -7.42 30.49
CA VAL A 295 -23.67 -8.07 31.57
C VAL A 295 -22.79 -7.07 32.31
N GLY A 296 -22.81 -7.11 33.64
CA GLY A 296 -22.01 -6.19 34.43
C GLY A 296 -22.15 -6.41 35.93
N THR A 297 -21.35 -5.65 36.66
CA THR A 297 -21.25 -5.60 38.12
C THR A 297 -21.77 -4.27 38.64
N SER A 298 -21.60 -3.97 39.93
CA SER A 298 -21.95 -2.64 40.45
C SER A 298 -21.00 -1.53 40.03
N ARG A 299 -19.94 -1.85 39.27
CA ARG A 299 -18.94 -0.89 38.80
C ARG A 299 -19.12 -0.62 37.31
N ARG A 300 -18.06 -0.10 36.67
CA ARG A 300 -18.02 0.19 35.24
C ARG A 300 -17.44 -1.03 34.53
N ASP A 301 -18.22 -1.57 33.61
CA ASP A 301 -17.97 -2.78 32.87
C ASP A 301 -18.13 -2.46 31.38
N ILE A 302 -17.10 -2.74 30.59
CA ILE A 302 -17.03 -2.33 29.17
C ILE A 302 -16.54 -3.48 28.30
N PHE A 303 -17.18 -3.71 27.16
CA PHE A 303 -16.54 -4.39 26.02
C PHE A 303 -15.89 -3.35 25.10
N SER A 304 -14.57 -3.42 24.95
CA SER A 304 -13.75 -2.48 24.17
C SER A 304 -13.50 -2.95 22.73
N GLY A 305 -13.57 -4.25 22.46
CA GLY A 305 -13.30 -4.80 21.13
C GLY A 305 -14.13 -6.04 20.79
N LEU A 306 -14.31 -6.27 19.49
CA LEU A 306 -14.97 -7.43 18.92
C LEU A 306 -14.14 -8.03 17.78
N ALA A 307 -14.04 -9.35 17.75
CA ALA A 307 -13.50 -10.11 16.63
C ALA A 307 -14.46 -11.25 16.24
N ILE A 308 -14.41 -11.65 14.97
CA ILE A 308 -15.19 -12.79 14.46
C ILE A 308 -14.28 -13.68 13.62
N ASP A 309 -14.39 -15.00 13.80
CA ASP A 309 -13.63 -15.96 13.00
C ASP A 309 -14.39 -16.43 11.75
N ALA A 310 -13.72 -17.24 10.92
CA ALA A 310 -14.29 -17.75 9.67
C ALA A 310 -15.48 -18.72 9.85
N ASN A 311 -15.77 -19.15 11.08
CA ASN A 311 -16.92 -19.99 11.43
C ASN A 311 -18.05 -19.19 12.12
N ASP A 312 -17.98 -17.86 12.10
CA ASP A 312 -18.92 -16.95 12.76
C ASP A 312 -18.94 -17.09 14.30
N ASN A 313 -17.83 -17.52 14.93
CA ASN A 313 -17.66 -17.40 16.38
C ASN A 313 -17.24 -15.97 16.72
N LEU A 314 -17.91 -15.38 17.70
CA LEU A 314 -17.72 -13.99 18.12
C LEU A 314 -16.89 -13.95 19.41
N TYR A 315 -15.89 -13.09 19.45
CA TYR A 315 -15.02 -12.88 20.61
C TYR A 315 -15.11 -11.43 21.04
N ALA A 316 -15.48 -11.20 22.30
CA ALA A 316 -15.51 -9.87 22.90
C ALA A 316 -14.40 -9.74 23.93
N VAL A 317 -13.72 -8.60 23.93
CA VAL A 317 -12.72 -8.24 24.94
C VAL A 317 -13.15 -6.98 25.67
N GLY A 318 -12.83 -6.89 26.95
CA GLY A 318 -13.24 -5.79 27.79
C GLY A 318 -12.51 -5.73 29.11
N THR A 319 -12.88 -4.76 29.93
CA THR A 319 -12.35 -4.55 31.28
C THR A 319 -13.49 -4.59 32.29
N TRP A 320 -13.40 -5.48 33.27
CA TRP A 320 -14.29 -5.53 34.44
C TRP A 320 -13.66 -4.85 35.64
N ASN A 321 -14.43 -4.00 36.31
CA ASN A 321 -14.00 -3.42 37.57
C ASN A 321 -14.60 -4.24 38.72
N LEU A 322 -13.81 -5.15 39.29
CA LEU A 322 -14.27 -6.13 40.29
C LEU A 322 -15.23 -5.57 41.37
N GLY A 323 -16.49 -6.02 41.29
CA GLY A 323 -17.28 -6.49 42.42
C GLY A 323 -17.73 -7.91 42.07
N THR A 324 -17.29 -8.92 42.81
CA THR A 324 -17.62 -10.33 42.51
C THR A 324 -19.13 -10.52 42.28
N PRO A 325 -19.58 -11.28 41.27
CA PRO A 325 -20.89 -11.92 41.33
C PRO A 325 -20.84 -12.97 42.45
N SER A 326 -21.14 -12.54 43.67
CA SER A 326 -21.21 -13.33 44.91
C SER A 326 -20.43 -14.66 44.98
N LEU A 327 -19.09 -14.61 45.05
CA LEU A 327 -18.25 -15.57 45.80
C LEU A 327 -16.97 -14.82 46.25
N ASN A 328 -16.71 -14.80 47.56
CA ASN A 328 -15.82 -13.86 48.29
C ASN A 328 -14.62 -14.60 48.91
N PRO A 329 -13.52 -13.97 49.42
CA PRO A 329 -12.67 -12.84 48.99
C PRO A 329 -11.20 -13.32 48.69
N ILE A 330 -10.25 -12.55 48.13
CA ILE A 330 -9.38 -11.54 48.78
C ILE A 330 -8.57 -10.79 47.68
N PHE A 331 -8.85 -9.49 47.50
CA PHE A 331 -7.95 -8.32 47.28
C PHE A 331 -8.69 -7.23 46.48
N PRO A 332 -8.67 -5.95 46.91
CA PRO A 332 -9.26 -4.85 46.15
C PRO A 332 -8.22 -4.26 45.17
N GLY A 333 -8.44 -4.49 43.87
CA GLY A 333 -7.70 -3.88 42.75
C GLY A 333 -8.62 -3.81 41.54
N SER A 334 -8.51 -2.75 40.73
CA SER A 334 -9.44 -2.39 39.65
C SER A 334 -8.92 -2.81 38.28
N GLY A 335 -9.68 -3.65 37.56
CA GLY A 335 -9.48 -3.99 36.15
C GLY A 335 -8.97 -5.41 35.92
N ASP A 336 -9.88 -6.33 35.58
CA ASP A 336 -9.55 -7.64 35.01
C ASP A 336 -9.97 -7.67 33.53
N VAL A 337 -9.13 -8.22 32.65
CA VAL A 337 -9.46 -8.44 31.24
C VAL A 337 -10.38 -9.65 31.12
N VAL A 338 -11.49 -9.49 30.40
CA VAL A 338 -12.39 -10.60 30.09
C VAL A 338 -12.45 -10.86 28.61
N LEU A 339 -12.20 -12.12 28.28
CA LEU A 339 -12.51 -12.69 26.99
C LEU A 339 -13.84 -13.45 27.13
N ALA A 340 -14.81 -13.11 26.31
CA ALA A 340 -16.04 -13.86 26.20
C ALA A 340 -16.15 -14.46 24.79
N ASP A 341 -16.16 -15.79 24.70
CA ASP A 341 -16.48 -16.55 23.47
C ASP A 341 -18.01 -16.69 23.37
N TYR A 342 -18.58 -16.13 22.31
CA TYR A 342 -19.98 -16.27 21.93
C TYR A 342 -20.07 -17.13 20.68
N ARG A 343 -20.45 -18.40 20.85
CA ARG A 343 -20.74 -19.30 19.73
C ARG A 343 -22.16 -19.04 19.24
N THR A 344 -22.30 -18.48 18.03
CA THR A 344 -23.61 -18.24 17.45
C THR A 344 -24.07 -19.42 16.59
N ILE A 345 -25.09 -20.17 17.04
CA ILE A 345 -25.96 -20.95 16.16
C ILE A 345 -27.41 -20.76 16.67
N ASN A 346 -28.26 -20.13 15.84
CA ASN A 346 -29.71 -19.95 16.07
C ASN A 346 -30.16 -19.12 17.29
N GLY A 347 -29.34 -18.19 17.79
CA GLY A 347 -29.76 -17.26 18.85
C GLY A 347 -29.84 -17.89 20.25
N GLU A 348 -29.22 -19.05 20.46
CA GLU A 348 -28.94 -19.56 21.80
C GLU A 348 -27.45 -19.44 22.11
N LEU A 349 -27.14 -18.76 23.22
CA LEU A 349 -25.83 -18.66 23.84
C LEU A 349 -25.35 -20.07 24.23
N VAL A 350 -24.45 -20.67 23.46
CA VAL A 350 -24.02 -22.07 23.70
C VAL A 350 -23.04 -22.17 24.89
N SER A 351 -22.33 -21.08 25.24
CA SER A 351 -21.51 -20.97 26.45
C SER A 351 -21.04 -19.52 26.63
N GLN A 352 -21.20 -18.95 27.83
CA GLN A 352 -20.40 -17.82 28.28
C GLN A 352 -19.27 -18.42 29.13
N ASP A 353 -18.09 -18.61 28.54
CA ASP A 353 -16.91 -18.97 29.32
C ASP A 353 -16.25 -17.67 29.78
N GLN A 354 -16.65 -17.19 30.97
CA GLN A 354 -15.97 -16.09 31.64
C GLN A 354 -14.68 -16.63 32.26
N ASP A 355 -13.63 -16.71 31.47
CA ASP A 355 -12.29 -16.82 32.03
C ASP A 355 -11.91 -15.44 32.57
N THR A 356 -12.24 -15.19 33.85
CA THR A 356 -11.69 -14.05 34.60
C THR A 356 -10.18 -14.24 34.68
N LEU A 357 -9.44 -13.54 33.83
CA LEU A 357 -8.01 -13.62 33.86
C LEU A 357 -7.52 -12.80 35.06
N ASP A 358 -7.04 -13.50 36.09
CA ASP A 358 -6.27 -12.91 37.20
C ASP A 358 -4.92 -12.43 36.65
N ILE A 359 -4.98 -11.33 35.89
CA ILE A 359 -3.82 -10.59 35.47
C ILE A 359 -3.41 -9.77 36.68
N ARG A 360 -2.32 -10.17 37.33
CA ARG A 360 -1.84 -9.61 38.61
C ARG A 360 -1.37 -8.14 38.57
N THR A 361 -1.81 -7.35 37.58
CA THR A 361 -1.46 -5.96 37.29
C THR A 361 -2.70 -5.23 36.74
N LEU A 362 -2.82 -3.91 36.97
CA LEU A 362 -3.95 -3.08 36.54
C LEU A 362 -3.95 -2.92 35.01
N ASP A 363 -4.34 -3.98 34.28
CA ASP A 363 -4.24 -4.07 32.83
C ASP A 363 -5.61 -3.80 32.17
N SER A 364 -5.63 -3.10 31.03
CA SER A 364 -6.84 -2.81 30.25
C SER A 364 -6.65 -3.27 28.81
N ALA A 365 -7.51 -4.17 28.34
CA ALA A 365 -7.51 -4.60 26.94
C ALA A 365 -8.18 -3.55 26.04
N ALA A 366 -7.50 -3.19 24.95
CA ALA A 366 -7.97 -2.18 24.00
C ALA A 366 -8.64 -2.80 22.77
N ASP A 367 -8.11 -3.92 22.25
CA ASP A 367 -8.56 -4.51 21.00
C ASP A 367 -8.28 -6.02 20.93
N VAL A 368 -8.98 -6.72 20.04
CA VAL A 368 -8.90 -8.18 19.86
C VAL A 368 -8.95 -8.56 18.38
N THR A 369 -8.22 -9.60 18.00
CA THR A 369 -8.24 -10.19 16.67
C THR A 369 -8.16 -11.71 16.74
N VAL A 370 -8.49 -12.40 15.65
CA VAL A 370 -8.42 -13.86 15.56
C VAL A 370 -7.72 -14.28 14.27
N ASP A 371 -6.75 -15.19 14.40
CA ASP A 371 -6.00 -15.72 13.26
C ASP A 371 -6.76 -16.83 12.52
N ALA A 372 -6.24 -17.24 11.35
CA ALA A 372 -6.86 -18.29 10.53
C ALA A 372 -6.88 -19.69 11.19
N ASN A 373 -6.13 -19.90 12.28
CA ASN A 373 -6.10 -21.13 13.04
C ASN A 373 -7.06 -21.09 14.25
N GLY A 374 -7.76 -19.98 14.46
CA GLY A 374 -8.63 -19.75 15.63
C GLY A 374 -7.86 -19.33 16.88
N THR A 375 -6.62 -18.84 16.75
CA THR A 375 -5.89 -18.22 17.85
C THR A 375 -6.42 -16.82 18.06
N VAL A 376 -6.91 -16.53 19.27
CA VAL A 376 -7.38 -15.20 19.66
C VAL A 376 -6.22 -14.41 20.22
N LEU A 377 -6.01 -13.19 19.73
CA LEU A 377 -4.95 -12.28 20.13
C LEU A 377 -5.56 -10.99 20.66
N LEU A 378 -5.05 -10.48 21.77
CA LEU A 378 -5.49 -9.19 22.33
C LEU A 378 -4.28 -8.32 22.70
N ALA A 379 -4.47 -7.01 22.63
CA ALA A 379 -3.50 -6.02 23.06
C ALA A 379 -4.13 -4.95 23.96
N GLY A 380 -3.31 -4.32 24.78
CA GLY A 380 -3.76 -3.25 25.66
C GLY A 380 -2.62 -2.61 26.44
N ALA A 381 -3.00 -1.88 27.49
CA ALA A 381 -2.05 -1.21 28.39
C ALA A 381 -2.00 -1.93 29.74
N ALA A 382 -0.79 -2.19 30.23
CA ALA A 382 -0.49 -2.72 31.55
C ALA A 382 0.10 -1.60 32.42
N VAL A 383 -0.47 -1.36 33.61
CA VAL A 383 0.11 -0.37 34.54
C VAL A 383 1.08 -1.07 35.49
N GLN A 384 2.37 -0.74 35.39
CA GLN A 384 3.38 -1.23 36.33
C GLN A 384 3.24 -0.54 37.69
N ALA A 385 3.16 -1.33 38.77
CA ALA A 385 2.98 -0.84 40.14
C ALA A 385 4.22 -0.16 40.78
N SER A 386 5.28 0.12 40.01
CA SER A 386 6.46 0.85 40.49
C SER A 386 6.34 2.34 40.18
N LEU A 387 6.58 3.21 41.17
CA LEU A 387 6.54 4.67 40.99
C LEU A 387 7.77 5.19 40.20
N PRO A 388 7.59 6.10 39.22
CA PRO A 388 6.32 6.61 38.71
C PRO A 388 5.55 5.55 37.92
N LEU A 389 4.23 5.48 38.09
CA LEU A 389 3.37 4.56 37.34
C LEU A 389 3.63 4.78 35.85
N THR A 390 4.00 3.71 35.15
CA THR A 390 4.18 3.72 33.69
C THR A 390 3.21 2.72 33.09
N SER A 391 2.53 3.13 32.01
CA SER A 391 1.74 2.23 31.18
C SER A 391 2.67 1.60 30.14
N ASP A 392 2.55 0.29 29.99
CA ASP A 392 3.33 -0.52 29.03
C ASP A 392 2.39 -1.33 28.13
N THR A 393 2.83 -1.66 26.93
CA THR A 393 2.03 -2.42 25.96
C THR A 393 2.15 -3.91 26.23
N PHE A 394 1.01 -4.61 26.35
CA PHE A 394 1.00 -6.06 26.42
C PHE A 394 0.29 -6.69 25.21
N VAL A 395 0.72 -7.90 24.86
CA VAL A 395 0.05 -8.77 23.89
C VAL A 395 -0.11 -10.16 24.49
N ALA A 396 -1.31 -10.72 24.36
CA ALA A 396 -1.63 -12.07 24.83
C ALA A 396 -2.32 -12.89 23.73
N SER A 397 -2.07 -14.20 23.73
CA SER A 397 -2.59 -15.16 22.75
C SER A 397 -3.31 -16.32 23.42
N TYR A 398 -4.42 -16.76 22.85
CA TYR A 398 -5.34 -17.76 23.41
C TYR A 398 -5.78 -18.76 22.35
N THR A 399 -6.13 -19.98 22.77
CA THR A 399 -6.86 -20.94 21.93
C THR A 399 -8.31 -20.50 21.72
N ASN A 400 -8.98 -21.07 20.71
CA ASN A 400 -10.44 -21.01 20.47
C ASN A 400 -11.30 -21.58 21.65
N GLY A 401 -10.70 -21.90 22.80
CA GLY A 401 -11.41 -22.34 24.00
C GLY A 401 -10.95 -21.58 25.23
N GLY A 402 -10.55 -20.32 25.10
CA GLY A 402 -10.21 -19.43 26.23
C GLY A 402 -8.85 -19.69 26.89
N ASN A 403 -8.21 -20.84 26.63
CA ASN A 403 -6.92 -21.15 27.27
C ASN A 403 -5.78 -20.26 26.75
N LEU A 404 -5.07 -19.59 27.66
CA LEU A 404 -3.86 -18.81 27.38
C LEU A 404 -2.77 -19.71 26.77
N GLN A 405 -2.28 -19.35 25.59
CA GLN A 405 -1.17 -20.03 24.91
C GLN A 405 0.17 -19.37 25.23
N GLN A 406 0.26 -18.05 25.05
CA GLN A 406 1.44 -17.26 25.36
C GLN A 406 1.02 -15.85 25.82
N ARG A 407 1.68 -15.36 26.86
CA ARG A 407 1.70 -13.96 27.28
C ARG A 407 3.16 -13.52 27.22
N SER A 408 3.47 -12.43 26.53
CA SER A 408 4.67 -11.69 26.93
C SER A 408 4.20 -10.57 27.83
N GLY A 409 4.72 -10.54 29.05
CA GLY A 409 4.64 -9.34 29.88
C GLY A 409 5.38 -8.17 29.22
N ASP A 410 6.34 -8.49 28.34
CA ASP A 410 7.23 -7.56 27.65
C ASP A 410 7.37 -8.03 26.18
N PHE A 411 6.39 -7.79 25.31
CA PHE A 411 6.69 -7.80 23.85
C PHE A 411 7.58 -6.60 23.49
N ASP A 412 7.74 -5.65 24.41
CA ASP A 412 8.66 -4.53 24.34
C ASP A 412 9.82 -4.76 25.34
N ASP A 413 10.99 -5.19 24.88
CA ASP A 413 12.26 -5.04 25.63
C ASP A 413 12.74 -3.57 25.56
N ILE A 414 11.80 -2.63 25.56
CA ILE A 414 12.10 -1.23 25.45
C ILE A 414 11.44 -0.52 26.62
N SER A 415 12.27 0.19 27.37
CA SER A 415 11.96 1.06 28.50
C SER A 415 11.09 2.27 28.09
N ARG A 416 10.07 2.09 27.25
CA ARG A 416 9.29 3.13 26.58
C ARG A 416 7.87 3.09 27.11
N GLN A 417 7.42 4.21 27.69
CA GLN A 417 6.03 4.38 28.07
C GLN A 417 5.16 4.35 26.81
N ALA A 418 4.53 3.21 26.51
CA ALA A 418 3.73 3.00 25.32
C ALA A 418 2.41 2.30 25.67
N ALA A 419 1.30 2.72 25.05
CA ALA A 419 -0.01 2.12 25.24
C ALA A 419 -0.58 1.71 23.88
N ALA A 420 -0.85 0.42 23.70
CA ALA A 420 -1.50 -0.11 22.51
C ALA A 420 -2.99 0.24 22.48
N THR A 421 -3.45 0.65 21.30
CA THR A 421 -4.86 0.93 20.98
C THR A 421 -5.44 -0.09 20.02
N SER A 422 -4.62 -0.82 19.27
CA SER A 422 -5.08 -1.80 18.28
C SER A 422 -4.09 -2.92 18.00
N ILE A 423 -4.62 -4.09 17.60
CA ILE A 423 -3.87 -5.29 17.22
C ILE A 423 -4.45 -5.92 15.95
N ALA A 424 -3.59 -6.43 15.08
CA ALA A 424 -4.00 -7.32 13.98
C ALA A 424 -2.94 -8.40 13.70
N VAL A 425 -3.34 -9.41 12.93
CA VAL A 425 -2.50 -10.55 12.58
C VAL A 425 -2.55 -10.80 11.07
N ASP A 426 -1.39 -11.10 10.47
CA ASP A 426 -1.32 -11.50 9.06
C ASP A 426 -1.49 -13.02 8.87
N ALA A 427 -1.63 -13.47 7.62
CA ALA A 427 -1.79 -14.89 7.30
C ALA A 427 -0.57 -15.77 7.65
N ALA A 428 0.59 -15.16 7.93
CA ALA A 428 1.77 -15.86 8.41
C ALA A 428 1.86 -15.89 9.95
N GLY A 429 0.88 -15.32 10.65
CA GLY A 429 0.83 -15.21 12.11
C GLY A 429 1.68 -14.07 12.67
N ASN A 430 2.20 -13.16 11.85
CA ASN A 430 2.90 -11.99 12.38
C ASN A 430 1.90 -11.02 12.99
N ILE A 431 2.28 -10.44 14.13
CA ILE A 431 1.43 -9.59 14.96
C ILE A 431 1.80 -8.13 14.68
N TYR A 432 0.81 -7.28 14.52
CA TYR A 432 0.95 -5.84 14.33
C TYR A 432 0.26 -5.14 15.49
N VAL A 433 0.93 -4.13 16.05
CA VAL A 433 0.42 -3.34 17.17
C VAL A 433 0.59 -1.86 16.84
N ALA A 434 -0.41 -1.05 17.18
CA ALA A 434 -0.32 0.41 17.10
C ALA A 434 -0.80 1.05 18.38
N GLY A 435 -0.38 2.28 18.61
CA GLY A 435 -0.79 3.05 19.78
C GLY A 435 -0.01 4.35 19.94
N ILE A 436 0.08 4.79 21.18
CA ILE A 436 0.79 6.01 21.58
C ILE A 436 2.05 5.68 22.37
N THR A 437 3.10 6.49 22.21
CA THR A 437 4.33 6.38 22.98
C THR A 437 4.80 7.75 23.43
N ASN A 438 5.26 7.86 24.67
CA ASN A 438 5.91 9.07 25.19
C ASN A 438 7.44 8.97 25.09
N ALA A 439 7.94 7.98 24.33
CA ALA A 439 9.35 7.69 24.23
C ALA A 439 10.09 8.72 23.39
N GLN A 440 11.19 9.21 23.97
CA GLN A 440 12.19 10.04 23.31
C GLN A 440 12.76 9.36 22.06
N LEU A 441 12.54 9.95 20.88
CA LEU A 441 13.02 9.40 19.60
C LEU A 441 14.19 10.17 18.96
N ASP A 442 14.49 11.41 19.39
CA ASP A 442 15.68 12.10 18.90
C ASP A 442 16.93 11.78 19.76
N ILE A 443 17.67 10.74 19.36
CA ILE A 443 18.98 10.41 19.95
C ILE A 443 20.01 11.54 19.79
N ASN A 444 19.77 12.52 18.91
CA ASN A 444 20.65 13.65 18.64
C ASN A 444 20.20 14.94 19.34
N ASN A 445 19.04 14.96 19.99
CA ASN A 445 18.55 16.11 20.76
C ASN A 445 18.01 15.68 22.14
N PRO A 446 18.91 15.38 23.10
CA PRO A 446 18.54 14.87 24.41
C PRO A 446 17.90 15.91 25.36
N GLY A 447 17.38 17.03 24.83
CA GLY A 447 17.10 18.25 25.60
C GLY A 447 15.64 18.62 25.85
N ASN A 448 14.63 17.90 25.33
CA ASN A 448 13.22 18.25 25.58
C ASN A 448 12.53 17.21 26.49
N PRO A 449 12.10 17.59 27.71
CA PRO A 449 11.32 16.71 28.57
C PRO A 449 9.90 16.47 28.00
N TYR A 450 9.42 15.23 28.20
CA TYR A 450 8.03 14.75 28.05
C TYR A 450 6.94 15.83 27.91
N SER A 451 6.43 16.08 26.70
CA SER A 451 5.18 16.85 26.61
C SER A 451 4.16 16.31 25.63
N ASN A 452 4.56 15.65 24.53
CA ASN A 452 3.62 15.20 23.51
C ASN A 452 3.80 13.69 23.25
N SER A 453 2.70 12.99 23.04
CA SER A 453 2.69 11.57 22.68
C SER A 453 2.86 11.40 21.18
N ASP A 454 3.65 10.42 20.74
CA ASP A 454 3.84 10.08 19.34
C ASP A 454 3.07 8.80 18.96
N ALA A 455 2.56 8.74 17.73
CA ALA A 455 1.93 7.53 17.22
C ALA A 455 2.99 6.49 16.86
N PHE A 456 2.81 5.23 17.27
CA PHE A 456 3.67 4.12 16.86
C PHE A 456 2.91 3.02 16.13
N ILE A 457 3.64 2.33 15.26
CA ILE A 457 3.24 1.08 14.63
C ILE A 457 4.42 0.11 14.74
N ALA A 458 4.17 -1.11 15.19
CA ALA A 458 5.17 -2.15 15.36
C ALA A 458 4.72 -3.47 14.73
N LYS A 459 5.69 -4.28 14.29
CA LYS A 459 5.46 -5.64 13.82
C LYS A 459 6.33 -6.62 14.58
N TYR A 460 5.74 -7.75 14.95
CA TYR A 460 6.37 -8.87 15.61
C TYR A 460 6.14 -10.15 14.81
N SER A 461 7.07 -11.08 14.89
CA SER A 461 6.88 -12.44 14.36
C SER A 461 5.82 -13.21 15.17
N ALA A 462 5.35 -14.34 14.65
CA ALA A 462 4.42 -15.23 15.36
C ALA A 462 4.94 -15.74 16.72
N ASN A 463 6.26 -15.74 16.92
CA ASN A 463 6.90 -16.11 18.20
C ASN A 463 7.22 -14.89 19.09
N GLY A 464 6.81 -13.71 18.65
CA GLY A 464 6.93 -12.46 19.38
C GLY A 464 8.24 -11.70 19.33
N THR A 465 9.17 -12.11 18.47
CA THR A 465 10.34 -11.28 18.16
C THR A 465 9.93 -10.04 17.36
N GLN A 466 10.30 -8.83 17.81
CA GLN A 466 10.10 -7.58 17.08
C GLN A 466 10.85 -7.61 15.74
N LEU A 467 10.13 -7.32 14.66
CA LEU A 467 10.67 -7.26 13.30
C LEU A 467 10.97 -5.81 12.89
N TRP A 468 10.08 -4.88 13.22
CA TRP A 468 10.30 -3.43 13.01
C TRP A 468 9.38 -2.59 13.91
N PHE A 469 9.74 -1.32 14.06
CA PHE A 469 9.01 -0.32 14.84
C PHE A 469 9.15 1.04 14.13
N ASN A 470 8.03 1.70 13.87
CA ASN A 470 7.94 3.00 13.20
C ASN A 470 7.12 3.97 14.05
N THR A 471 7.44 5.25 13.95
CA THR A 471 6.67 6.33 14.58
C THR A 471 6.26 7.38 13.56
N LEU A 472 5.19 8.09 13.89
CA LEU A 472 4.75 9.31 13.24
C LEU A 472 4.82 10.43 14.28
N ASP A 473 5.61 11.44 13.96
CA ASP A 473 5.93 12.59 14.82
C ASP A 473 5.80 13.86 13.99
N SER A 474 4.91 14.73 14.43
CA SER A 474 4.59 16.02 13.84
C SER A 474 5.20 17.20 14.62
N GLY A 475 5.81 16.94 15.77
CA GLY A 475 6.16 17.90 16.82
C GLY A 475 5.00 18.28 17.74
N GLY A 476 3.76 17.84 17.45
CA GLY A 476 2.56 17.95 18.27
C GLY A 476 2.21 16.61 18.94
N THR A 477 0.97 16.46 19.45
CA THR A 477 0.46 15.14 19.85
C THR A 477 0.02 14.34 18.62
N ASP A 478 0.45 13.09 18.53
CA ASP A 478 0.14 12.15 17.46
C ASP A 478 -0.40 10.84 18.05
N THR A 479 -1.59 10.44 17.62
CA THR A 479 -2.27 9.25 18.16
C THR A 479 -2.58 8.26 17.06
N ALA A 480 -2.14 7.00 17.18
CA ALA A 480 -2.67 5.90 16.37
C ALA A 480 -3.89 5.27 17.06
N ARG A 481 -5.02 5.19 16.36
CA ARG A 481 -6.30 4.68 16.89
C ARG A 481 -6.56 3.23 16.54
N ARG A 482 -6.45 2.87 15.26
CA ARG A 482 -6.75 1.52 14.75
C ARG A 482 -5.82 1.12 13.61
N LEU A 483 -5.63 -0.19 13.43
CA LEU A 483 -4.86 -0.75 12.33
C LEU A 483 -5.60 -1.91 11.64
N ALA A 484 -5.26 -2.14 10.37
CA ALA A 484 -5.72 -3.29 9.60
C ALA A 484 -4.59 -3.82 8.70
N VAL A 485 -4.63 -5.11 8.37
CA VAL A 485 -3.58 -5.77 7.58
C VAL A 485 -4.19 -6.44 6.35
N ASP A 486 -3.60 -6.20 5.18
CA ASP A 486 -4.03 -6.82 3.93
C ASP A 486 -3.51 -8.26 3.77
N ARG A 487 -4.02 -8.98 2.76
CA ARG A 487 -3.58 -10.36 2.47
C ARG A 487 -2.11 -10.50 2.07
N ALA A 488 -1.44 -9.40 1.70
CA ALA A 488 -0.02 -9.38 1.38
C ALA A 488 0.84 -9.07 2.62
N GLY A 489 0.23 -8.79 3.78
CA GLY A 489 0.91 -8.42 5.02
C GLY A 489 1.36 -6.96 5.05
N ASN A 490 0.78 -6.09 4.22
CA ASN A 490 0.94 -4.65 4.39
C ASN A 490 -0.01 -4.16 5.47
N VAL A 491 0.44 -3.23 6.29
CA VAL A 491 -0.34 -2.69 7.40
C VAL A 491 -0.77 -1.27 7.10
N TYR A 492 -1.99 -0.96 7.48
CA TYR A 492 -2.62 0.34 7.39
C TYR A 492 -2.99 0.78 8.79
N ALA A 493 -2.71 2.03 9.14
CA ALA A 493 -3.08 2.58 10.43
C ALA A 493 -3.74 3.95 10.23
N VAL A 494 -4.60 4.31 11.17
CA VAL A 494 -5.31 5.59 11.19
C VAL A 494 -5.20 6.25 12.56
N GLY A 495 -5.39 7.56 12.57
CA GLY A 495 -5.36 8.34 13.79
C GLY A 495 -5.48 9.84 13.54
N HIS A 496 -5.00 10.63 14.50
CA HIS A 496 -4.99 12.09 14.40
C HIS A 496 -3.63 12.69 14.81
N THR A 497 -3.39 13.94 14.41
CA THR A 497 -2.16 14.71 14.68
C THR A 497 -2.48 16.18 14.94
N GLU A 498 -1.78 16.82 15.88
CA GLU A 498 -1.85 18.27 16.15
C GLU A 498 -0.82 19.09 15.34
N GLY A 499 -0.09 18.45 14.41
CA GLY A 499 1.00 19.09 13.68
C GLY A 499 1.13 18.61 12.24
N SER A 500 2.22 18.98 11.57
CA SER A 500 2.48 18.54 10.20
C SER A 500 3.36 17.30 10.17
N LEU A 501 2.80 16.16 9.79
CA LEU A 501 3.55 14.93 9.60
C LEU A 501 4.54 15.03 8.41
N PRO A 502 5.55 14.14 8.30
CA PRO A 502 6.57 14.22 7.27
C PRO A 502 6.01 14.29 5.83
N GLY A 503 6.23 15.43 5.17
CA GLY A 503 5.78 15.67 3.80
C GLY A 503 4.30 16.03 3.66
N GLN A 504 3.60 16.24 4.76
CA GLN A 504 2.20 16.65 4.83
C GLN A 504 2.07 18.12 5.25
N THR A 505 0.83 18.61 5.37
CA THR A 505 0.52 19.97 5.83
C THR A 505 -0.67 19.88 6.77
N SER A 506 -0.56 20.55 7.90
CA SER A 506 -1.67 20.65 8.84
C SER A 506 -2.74 21.62 8.34
N ALA A 507 -4.02 21.23 8.47
CA ALA A 507 -5.15 22.03 8.03
C ALA A 507 -5.76 22.86 9.17
N GLY A 508 -5.56 22.45 10.43
CA GLY A 508 -6.17 23.07 11.60
C GLY A 508 -5.62 22.59 12.93
N ASP A 509 -6.50 22.52 13.93
CA ASP A 509 -6.14 22.18 15.31
C ASP A 509 -5.76 20.68 15.46
N THR A 510 -6.50 19.79 14.81
CA THR A 510 -6.23 18.35 14.81
C THR A 510 -6.65 17.76 13.47
N ASP A 511 -5.73 17.09 12.79
CA ASP A 511 -5.97 16.51 11.47
C ASP A 511 -5.98 14.98 11.51
N ALA A 512 -6.88 14.39 10.73
CA ALA A 512 -6.93 12.96 10.52
C ALA A 512 -5.77 12.49 9.64
N TRP A 513 -5.28 11.27 9.87
CA TRP A 513 -4.28 10.66 8.99
C TRP A 513 -4.54 9.18 8.71
N ILE A 514 -4.05 8.73 7.55
CA ILE A 514 -4.01 7.33 7.13
C ILE A 514 -2.60 7.04 6.61
N VAL A 515 -1.98 5.96 7.08
CA VAL A 515 -0.64 5.53 6.64
C VAL A 515 -0.66 4.08 6.18
N LYS A 516 0.17 3.75 5.18
CA LYS A 516 0.45 2.38 4.76
C LYS A 516 1.93 2.06 4.85
N TYR A 517 2.26 0.93 5.46
CA TYR A 517 3.60 0.34 5.44
C TYR A 517 3.60 -1.01 4.73
N ASP A 518 4.67 -1.30 4.01
CA ASP A 518 4.90 -2.65 3.48
C ASP A 518 5.30 -3.64 4.58
N THR A 519 5.39 -4.93 4.24
CA THR A 519 5.74 -6.00 5.20
C THR A 519 7.10 -5.81 5.88
N ASN A 520 8.00 -5.01 5.30
CA ASN A 520 9.34 -4.70 5.81
C ASN A 520 9.38 -3.39 6.62
N GLY A 521 8.24 -2.71 6.80
CA GLY A 521 8.15 -1.45 7.54
C GLY A 521 8.50 -0.22 6.70
N ASN A 522 8.56 -0.31 5.36
CA ASN A 522 8.76 0.89 4.53
C ASN A 522 7.43 1.59 4.27
N GLN A 523 7.35 2.89 4.60
CA GLN A 523 6.16 3.71 4.32
C GLN A 523 5.92 3.78 2.80
N GLN A 524 4.73 3.34 2.37
CA GLN A 524 4.31 3.38 0.97
C GLN A 524 3.65 4.71 0.63
N TRP A 525 2.78 5.18 1.52
CA TRP A 525 2.12 6.48 1.45
C TRP A 525 1.61 6.89 2.84
N LEU A 526 1.37 8.18 2.99
CA LEU A 526 0.78 8.83 4.15
C LEU A 526 -0.10 9.96 3.63
N ASN A 527 -1.34 10.04 4.11
CA ASN A 527 -2.28 11.12 3.83
C ASN A 527 -2.70 11.73 5.15
N GLN A 528 -2.47 13.03 5.33
CA GLN A 528 -3.02 13.84 6.41
C GLN A 528 -4.06 14.78 5.78
N PHE A 529 -5.23 14.89 6.40
CA PHE A 529 -6.34 15.71 5.91
C PHE A 529 -7.22 16.17 7.07
N GLY A 530 -7.86 17.31 6.90
CA GLY A 530 -8.69 17.92 7.92
C GLY A 530 -9.24 19.27 7.46
N THR A 531 -9.89 19.94 8.38
CA THR A 531 -10.45 21.28 8.30
C THR A 531 -9.64 22.21 9.21
N SER A 532 -10.13 23.42 9.47
CA SER A 532 -9.50 24.30 10.46
C SER A 532 -9.76 23.88 11.91
N SER A 533 -10.66 22.93 12.14
CA SER A 533 -11.13 22.49 13.46
C SER A 533 -10.58 21.09 13.79
N LEU A 534 -11.25 20.36 14.68
CA LEU A 534 -10.92 18.98 15.01
C LEU A 534 -11.40 18.01 13.92
N ASP A 535 -10.51 17.15 13.47
CA ASP A 535 -10.76 16.07 12.53
C ASP A 535 -10.01 14.81 12.97
N GLU A 536 -10.72 13.74 13.31
CA GLU A 536 -10.12 12.51 13.82
C GLU A 536 -10.50 11.30 12.97
N ALA A 537 -9.52 10.45 12.64
CA ALA A 537 -9.79 9.11 12.12
C ALA A 537 -9.79 8.07 13.25
N GLN A 538 -10.92 7.39 13.45
CA GLN A 538 -11.13 6.52 14.62
C GLN A 538 -11.00 5.03 14.31
N ALA A 539 -11.48 4.57 13.14
CA ALA A 539 -11.42 3.16 12.79
C ALA A 539 -11.18 2.90 11.30
N ILE A 540 -10.63 1.71 10.99
CA ILE A 540 -10.23 1.30 9.64
C ILE A 540 -10.64 -0.14 9.36
N ALA A 541 -11.12 -0.42 8.14
CA ALA A 541 -11.38 -1.75 7.63
C ALA A 541 -10.91 -1.87 6.17
N LEU A 542 -10.62 -3.11 5.73
CA LEU A 542 -10.17 -3.38 4.36
C LEU A 542 -11.17 -4.30 3.65
N ASP A 543 -11.43 -4.05 2.37
CA ASP A 543 -12.15 -5.02 1.54
C ASP A 543 -11.21 -6.10 0.97
N ALA A 544 -11.80 -7.10 0.30
CA ALA A 544 -11.05 -8.18 -0.32
C ALA A 544 -10.10 -7.72 -1.44
N ALA A 545 -10.27 -6.52 -2.00
CA ALA A 545 -9.35 -5.95 -2.99
C ALA A 545 -8.24 -5.11 -2.36
N GLY A 546 -8.26 -4.92 -1.02
CA GLY A 546 -7.32 -4.08 -0.29
C GLY A 546 -7.64 -2.59 -0.35
N ASN A 547 -8.86 -2.21 -0.77
CA ASN A 547 -9.32 -0.84 -0.58
C ASN A 547 -9.58 -0.59 0.90
N VAL A 548 -9.34 0.64 1.31
CA VAL A 548 -9.34 1.08 2.70
C VAL A 548 -10.63 1.83 2.96
N TYR A 549 -11.32 1.51 4.05
CA TYR A 549 -12.47 2.25 4.54
C TYR A 549 -12.12 2.79 5.91
N VAL A 550 -12.30 4.09 6.10
CA VAL A 550 -12.00 4.78 7.35
C VAL A 550 -13.24 5.54 7.79
N THR A 551 -13.52 5.51 9.09
CA THR A 551 -14.53 6.35 9.73
C THR A 551 -13.89 7.24 10.77
N GLY A 552 -14.51 8.37 11.04
CA GLY A 552 -14.08 9.33 12.02
C GLY A 552 -15.11 10.40 12.30
N GLU A 553 -14.69 11.48 12.93
CA GLU A 553 -15.52 12.66 13.19
C GLU A 553 -14.81 13.96 12.80
N THR A 554 -15.61 15.01 12.58
CA THR A 554 -15.14 16.34 12.19
C THR A 554 -16.01 17.43 12.79
N GLU A 555 -15.41 18.51 13.26
CA GLU A 555 -16.10 19.76 13.65
C GLU A 555 -16.14 20.78 12.50
N GLY A 556 -16.01 20.30 11.26
CA GLY A 556 -15.97 21.13 10.06
C GLY A 556 -16.64 20.50 8.85
N SER A 557 -16.58 21.21 7.71
CA SER A 557 -17.12 20.72 6.43
C SER A 557 -16.04 19.96 5.65
N LEU A 558 -15.72 18.74 6.10
CA LEU A 558 -14.63 17.92 5.55
C LEU A 558 -15.04 17.22 4.24
N PHE A 559 -16.10 16.41 4.30
CA PHE A 559 -16.63 15.64 3.16
C PHE A 559 -18.11 15.94 2.87
N GLY A 560 -18.67 16.92 3.57
CA GLY A 560 -20.03 17.38 3.41
C GLY A 560 -20.26 18.69 4.16
N SER A 561 -21.53 19.06 4.33
CA SER A 561 -21.89 20.24 5.12
C SER A 561 -21.90 19.92 6.60
N HIS A 562 -21.21 20.75 7.38
CA HIS A 562 -21.20 20.70 8.84
C HIS A 562 -22.58 21.06 9.42
N GLN A 563 -23.16 20.17 10.23
CA GLN A 563 -24.53 20.34 10.74
C GLN A 563 -24.61 20.89 12.17
N GLY A 564 -23.53 20.91 12.93
CA GLY A 564 -23.50 21.48 14.28
C GLY A 564 -22.35 21.00 15.14
N GLY A 565 -22.58 19.96 15.95
CA GLY A 565 -21.54 19.35 16.78
C GLY A 565 -20.47 18.65 15.94
N SER A 566 -19.85 17.61 16.49
CA SER A 566 -19.03 16.71 15.68
C SER A 566 -19.91 15.91 14.72
N ASP A 567 -19.57 15.88 13.43
CA ASP A 567 -20.26 15.05 12.43
C ASP A 567 -19.43 13.80 12.12
N ALA A 568 -20.09 12.66 11.97
CA ALA A 568 -19.46 11.43 11.52
C ALA A 568 -19.10 11.49 10.03
N TRP A 569 -17.99 10.87 9.65
CA TRP A 569 -17.63 10.73 8.24
C TRP A 569 -17.10 9.34 7.91
N ILE A 570 -17.23 8.96 6.63
CA ILE A 570 -16.72 7.72 6.05
C ILE A 570 -15.97 8.08 4.79
N VAL A 571 -14.77 7.55 4.62
CA VAL A 571 -14.00 7.68 3.38
C VAL A 571 -13.45 6.34 2.92
N LYS A 572 -13.51 6.13 1.61
CA LYS A 572 -12.91 4.99 0.92
C LYS A 572 -11.68 5.45 0.15
N TYR A 573 -10.57 4.77 0.36
CA TYR A 573 -9.33 4.92 -0.39
C TYR A 573 -9.00 3.66 -1.18
N SER A 574 -8.36 3.81 -2.34
CA SER A 574 -7.74 2.69 -3.04
C SER A 574 -6.53 2.17 -2.25
N SER A 575 -6.07 0.96 -2.57
CA SER A 575 -4.85 0.39 -1.99
C SER A 575 -3.57 1.21 -2.25
N SER A 576 -3.63 2.13 -3.24
CA SER A 576 -2.55 3.05 -3.61
C SER A 576 -2.61 4.40 -2.88
N GLY A 577 -3.65 4.66 -2.08
CA GLY A 577 -3.78 5.88 -1.30
C GLY A 577 -4.55 7.02 -2.01
N ARG A 578 -5.33 6.72 -3.06
CA ARG A 578 -6.25 7.69 -3.68
C ARG A 578 -7.65 7.58 -3.08
N GLU A 579 -8.27 8.71 -2.72
CA GLU A 579 -9.69 8.77 -2.35
C GLU A 579 -10.58 8.28 -3.52
N ILE A 580 -11.57 7.44 -3.21
CA ILE A 580 -12.55 6.87 -4.15
C ILE A 580 -13.94 7.46 -3.93
N ALA A 581 -14.34 7.56 -2.66
CA ALA A 581 -15.65 8.04 -2.24
C ALA A 581 -15.58 8.53 -0.79
N SER A 582 -16.37 9.53 -0.44
CA SER A 582 -16.51 10.03 0.92
C SER A 582 -17.95 10.44 1.21
N LEU A 583 -18.30 10.46 2.49
CA LEU A 583 -19.60 10.88 3.01
C LEU A 583 -19.40 11.49 4.39
N GLN A 584 -20.07 12.60 4.68
CA GLN A 584 -20.23 13.16 6.02
C GLN A 584 -21.71 13.16 6.38
N THR A 585 -22.04 12.76 7.60
CA THR A 585 -23.40 12.63 8.11
C THR A 585 -23.44 13.03 9.58
N GLY A 586 -24.48 13.76 9.95
CA GLY A 586 -24.64 14.28 11.30
C GLY A 586 -25.87 15.17 11.43
N THR A 587 -26.01 15.74 12.61
CA THR A 587 -27.11 16.54 13.11
C THR A 587 -26.55 17.80 13.77
N ALA A 588 -27.40 18.57 14.45
CA ALA A 588 -26.92 19.72 15.22
C ALA A 588 -26.16 19.34 16.50
N ALA A 589 -26.21 18.07 16.90
CA ALA A 589 -25.55 17.52 18.09
C ALA A 589 -24.34 16.67 17.68
N ASP A 590 -23.65 16.06 18.65
CA ASP A 590 -22.44 15.26 18.38
C ASP A 590 -22.78 13.86 17.87
N GLU A 591 -22.14 13.47 16.76
CA GLU A 591 -22.09 12.15 16.15
C GLU A 591 -20.64 11.65 16.04
N GLU A 592 -20.26 10.77 16.95
CA GLU A 592 -18.92 10.19 17.01
C GLU A 592 -18.91 8.77 16.43
N THR A 593 -17.76 8.29 15.96
CA THR A 593 -17.60 6.91 15.43
C THR A 593 -16.44 6.16 16.08
N TYR A 594 -16.60 4.85 16.27
CA TYR A 594 -15.60 4.03 16.98
C TYR A 594 -15.26 2.71 16.28
N GLY A 595 -16.09 2.26 15.33
CA GLY A 595 -15.87 1.01 14.63
C GLY A 595 -16.39 1.03 13.20
N ILE A 596 -15.69 0.32 12.33
CA ILE A 596 -16.07 0.11 10.93
C ILE A 596 -15.72 -1.32 10.51
N THR A 597 -16.57 -1.96 9.71
CA THR A 597 -16.30 -3.28 9.13
C THR A 597 -16.92 -3.40 7.74
N VAL A 598 -16.40 -4.33 6.93
CA VAL A 598 -16.87 -4.58 5.54
C VAL A 598 -17.46 -5.97 5.45
N GLY A 599 -18.73 -6.06 5.04
CA GLY A 599 -19.43 -7.33 4.84
C GLY A 599 -19.01 -8.05 3.56
N ALA A 600 -19.30 -9.36 3.50
CA ALA A 600 -19.05 -10.17 2.30
C ALA A 600 -19.88 -9.71 1.08
N ASN A 601 -20.99 -9.01 1.33
CA ASN A 601 -21.81 -8.32 0.32
C ASN A 601 -21.14 -7.04 -0.24
N GLY A 602 -20.01 -6.60 0.30
CA GLY A 602 -19.32 -5.37 -0.08
C GLY A 602 -19.89 -4.09 0.57
N HIS A 603 -20.88 -4.22 1.45
CA HIS A 603 -21.38 -3.11 2.25
C HIS A 603 -20.43 -2.77 3.39
N VAL A 604 -20.52 -1.54 3.85
CA VAL A 604 -19.71 -0.99 4.95
C VAL A 604 -20.65 -0.72 6.12
N TYR A 605 -20.28 -1.21 7.29
CA TYR A 605 -21.04 -1.02 8.52
C TYR A 605 -20.22 -0.18 9.49
N VAL A 606 -20.83 0.85 10.06
CA VAL A 606 -20.20 1.79 11.00
C VAL A 606 -20.98 1.78 12.30
N VAL A 607 -20.28 1.87 13.42
CA VAL A 607 -20.87 2.06 14.74
C VAL A 607 -20.30 3.29 15.41
N GLY A 608 -21.15 3.96 16.17
CA GLY A 608 -20.78 5.13 16.95
C GLY A 608 -21.83 5.46 17.99
N GLN A 609 -21.78 6.70 18.45
CA GLN A 609 -22.76 7.28 19.35
C GLN A 609 -23.23 8.64 18.88
N THR A 610 -24.43 9.02 19.29
CA THR A 610 -25.10 10.26 18.87
C THR A 610 -25.81 10.90 20.05
N GLN A 611 -25.73 12.22 20.14
CA GLN A 611 -26.62 13.03 20.99
C GLN A 611 -27.83 13.56 20.23
N GLY A 612 -27.90 13.27 18.94
CA GLY A 612 -28.94 13.70 18.02
C GLY A 612 -29.96 12.61 17.70
N VAL A 613 -30.82 12.97 16.75
CA VAL A 613 -31.83 12.09 16.15
C VAL A 613 -31.32 11.69 14.77
N LEU A 614 -30.34 10.77 14.74
CA LEU A 614 -29.70 10.35 13.49
C LEU A 614 -30.51 9.27 12.75
N GLY A 615 -31.01 8.27 13.50
CA GLY A 615 -31.85 7.19 12.96
C GLY A 615 -33.17 7.00 13.71
N ALA A 616 -33.18 7.25 15.01
CA ALA A 616 -34.37 7.19 15.85
C ALA A 616 -34.35 8.33 16.88
N SER A 617 -35.40 8.42 17.72
CA SER A 617 -35.41 9.40 18.82
C SER A 617 -34.28 9.11 19.81
N ASN A 618 -33.55 10.16 20.20
CA ASN A 618 -32.57 10.06 21.28
C ASN A 618 -33.29 9.77 22.62
N ALA A 619 -32.95 8.67 23.25
CA ALA A 619 -33.53 8.25 24.52
C ALA A 619 -32.87 8.95 25.72
N GLY A 620 -31.61 9.37 25.57
CA GLY A 620 -30.78 9.91 26.64
C GLY A 620 -29.85 11.02 26.17
N ASN A 621 -28.64 11.03 26.71
CA ASN A 621 -27.61 11.97 26.24
C ASN A 621 -26.87 11.37 25.05
N TYR A 622 -26.19 10.24 25.22
CA TYR A 622 -25.55 9.48 24.15
C TYR A 622 -26.29 8.17 23.93
N ASP A 623 -26.76 7.95 22.70
CA ASP A 623 -27.30 6.69 22.22
C ASP A 623 -26.34 6.05 21.20
N VAL A 624 -26.36 4.73 21.10
CA VAL A 624 -25.60 4.00 20.09
C VAL A 624 -26.30 4.08 18.74
N TRP A 625 -25.55 4.34 17.66
CA TRP A 625 -26.05 4.20 16.30
C TRP A 625 -25.21 3.23 15.48
N VAL A 626 -25.87 2.55 14.53
CA VAL A 626 -25.28 1.62 13.57
C VAL A 626 -25.75 2.02 12.19
N GLY A 627 -24.83 2.27 11.27
CA GLY A 627 -25.13 2.62 9.88
C GLY A 627 -24.65 1.53 8.92
N ASN A 628 -25.40 1.34 7.83
CA ASN A 628 -25.02 0.50 6.69
C ASN A 628 -24.96 1.36 5.43
N TYR A 629 -23.85 1.22 4.70
CA TYR A 629 -23.55 1.98 3.51
C TYR A 629 -23.18 1.07 2.34
N SER A 630 -23.74 1.34 1.17
CA SER A 630 -23.38 0.67 -0.08
C SER A 630 -22.55 1.60 -0.98
N LEU A 631 -21.97 1.03 -2.03
CA LEU A 631 -21.26 1.76 -3.08
C LEU A 631 -21.95 1.51 -4.42
N THR A 632 -22.24 2.58 -5.15
CA THR A 632 -22.82 2.53 -6.50
C THR A 632 -21.95 3.20 -7.54
#